data_AF-A0A6P0YUM9-F1
#
_entry.id   AF-A0A6P0YUM9-F1
#
_cell.length_a   1.000
_cell.length_b   1.000
_cell.length_c   1.000
_cell.angle_alpha   90.00
_cell.angle_beta   90.00
_cell.angle_gamma   90.00
#
_symmetry.space_group_name_H-M   'P 1'
#
loop_
_entity.id
_entity.type
_entity.pdbx_description
1 polymer ?
#
loop_
_entity_poly.entity_id
_entity_poly.type
_entity_poly.pdbx_seq_one_letter_code
_entity_poly.pdbx_strand_id
1 'polypeptide(L)'
;MIHGLMWFPLLVIFIGLAWAGWNEYQKVEQYKVWVAGAERAKYDIRAALMQKDGLLIWGTPSRSGILDIQTLSVTSIDRVSVTVDHQTIDLAHPPEQGKAIALELTTPALTSTVSTSTSTTPTASTTQSSPISIPFTDISLAIQWAMALKHDCSCSQ
;
A
#
# COMPACT_ATOMS: atom_id res chain seq x y z
N MET A 1 -53.62 17.13 -15.28
CA MET A 1 -52.82 16.64 -14.13
C MET A 1 -51.71 15.72 -14.64
N ILE A 2 -50.67 16.24 -15.31
CA ILE A 2 -49.57 15.43 -15.91
C ILE A 2 -48.17 16.02 -15.58
N HIS A 3 -48.10 17.22 -14.99
CA HIS A 3 -46.83 17.95 -14.82
C HIS A 3 -45.87 17.36 -13.78
N GLY A 4 -46.33 16.52 -12.84
CA GLY A 4 -45.46 15.87 -11.85
C GLY A 4 -44.57 14.76 -12.43
N LEU A 5 -44.93 14.21 -13.59
CA LEU A 5 -44.20 13.08 -14.19
C LEU A 5 -42.85 13.50 -14.79
N MET A 6 -42.69 14.77 -15.21
CA MET A 6 -41.40 15.27 -15.73
C MET A 6 -40.33 15.44 -14.63
N TRP A 7 -40.72 15.62 -13.37
CA TRP A 7 -39.76 15.78 -12.26
C TRP A 7 -39.26 14.43 -11.73
N PHE A 8 -40.03 13.37 -11.93
CA PHE A 8 -39.66 12.02 -11.50
C PHE A 8 -38.32 11.52 -12.09
N PRO A 9 -38.05 11.63 -13.41
CA PRO A 9 -36.75 11.22 -13.95
C PRO A 9 -35.59 12.04 -13.38
N LEU A 10 -35.80 13.34 -13.13
CA LEU A 10 -34.78 14.19 -12.51
C LEU A 10 -34.48 13.74 -11.07
N LEU A 11 -35.52 13.37 -10.31
CA LEU A 11 -35.37 12.83 -8.96
C LEU A 11 -34.60 11.51 -8.96
N VAL A 12 -34.89 10.61 -9.90
CA VAL A 12 -34.16 9.34 -10.04
C VAL A 12 -32.68 9.58 -10.30
N ILE A 13 -32.34 10.50 -11.21
CA ILE A 13 -30.94 10.86 -11.48
C ILE A 13 -30.27 11.40 -10.22
N PHE A 14 -30.94 12.30 -9.49
CA PHE A 14 -30.41 12.88 -8.25
C PHE A 14 -30.13 11.81 -7.18
N ILE A 15 -31.06 10.87 -6.97
CA ILE A 15 -30.87 9.76 -6.03
C ILE A 15 -29.66 8.90 -6.46
N GLY A 16 -29.50 8.63 -7.76
CA GLY A 16 -28.34 7.93 -8.29
C GLY A 16 -27.02 8.65 -8.03
N LEU A 17 -26.98 9.98 -8.23
CA LEU A 17 -25.81 10.79 -7.92
C LEU A 17 -25.50 10.83 -6.42
N ALA A 18 -26.51 10.95 -5.57
CA ALA A 18 -26.34 10.92 -4.11
C ALA A 18 -25.76 9.58 -3.65
N TRP A 19 -26.25 8.47 -4.22
CA TRP A 19 -25.71 7.14 -3.93
C TRP A 19 -24.27 6.97 -4.42
N ALA A 20 -23.96 7.46 -5.63
CA ALA A 20 -22.59 7.47 -6.14
C ALA A 20 -21.64 8.29 -5.25
N GLY A 21 -22.08 9.48 -4.82
CA GLY A 21 -21.33 10.34 -3.90
C GLY A 21 -21.08 9.67 -2.55
N TRP A 22 -22.11 9.04 -1.97
CA TRP A 22 -21.98 8.28 -0.73
C TRP A 22 -20.98 7.12 -0.86
N ASN A 23 -21.03 6.38 -1.97
CA ASN A 23 -20.12 5.27 -2.23
C ASN A 23 -18.66 5.73 -2.33
N GLU A 24 -18.38 6.88 -2.93
CA GLU A 24 -17.02 7.44 -2.97
C GLU A 24 -16.59 8.01 -1.61
N TYR A 25 -17.50 8.66 -0.89
CA TYR A 25 -17.22 9.21 0.45
C TYR A 25 -16.77 8.13 1.43
N GLN A 26 -17.44 6.98 1.45
CA GLN A 26 -17.09 5.87 2.33
C GLN A 26 -15.65 5.38 2.13
N LYS A 27 -15.14 5.35 0.90
CA LYS A 27 -13.75 4.93 0.63
C LYS A 27 -12.74 5.85 1.31
N VAL A 28 -12.97 7.15 1.17
CA VAL A 28 -12.08 8.18 1.72
C VAL A 28 -12.14 8.17 3.25
N GLU A 29 -13.33 8.01 3.83
CA GLU A 29 -13.50 7.99 5.27
C GLU A 29 -12.83 6.76 5.91
N GLN A 30 -12.99 5.57 5.30
CA GLN A 30 -12.32 4.36 5.76
C GLN A 30 -10.80 4.49 5.71
N TYR A 31 -10.27 5.10 4.63
CA TYR A 31 -8.84 5.38 4.55
C TYR A 31 -8.38 6.34 5.65
N LYS A 32 -9.10 7.45 5.88
CA LYS A 32 -8.77 8.42 6.94
C LYS A 32 -8.70 7.77 8.31
N VAL A 33 -9.65 6.91 8.62
CA VAL A 33 -9.68 6.16 9.89
C VAL A 33 -8.49 5.19 9.96
N TRP A 34 -8.16 4.49 8.86
CA TRP A 34 -7.03 3.56 8.82
C TRP A 34 -5.69 4.25 9.08
N VAL A 35 -5.49 5.44 8.53
CA VAL A 35 -4.24 6.21 8.72
C VAL A 35 -4.24 7.12 9.95
N ALA A 36 -5.29 7.05 10.78
CA ALA A 36 -5.39 7.90 11.96
C ALA A 36 -4.20 7.66 12.92
N GLY A 37 -3.44 8.72 13.17
CA GLY A 37 -2.23 8.67 14.00
C GLY A 37 -1.02 8.03 13.32
N ALA A 38 -1.02 7.90 11.99
CA ALA A 38 0.18 7.56 11.23
C ALA A 38 1.17 8.74 11.24
N GLU A 39 2.46 8.44 11.37
CA GLU A 39 3.54 9.41 11.20
C GLU A 39 3.68 9.81 9.73
N ARG A 40 3.45 8.85 8.83
CA ARG A 40 3.47 9.04 7.39
C ARG A 40 2.44 8.14 6.77
N ALA A 41 1.67 8.64 5.80
CA ALA A 41 0.69 7.83 5.11
C ALA A 41 0.60 8.21 3.64
N LYS A 42 0.22 7.24 2.83
CA LYS A 42 0.04 7.36 1.39
C LYS A 42 -1.18 6.57 0.96
N TYR A 43 -1.97 7.17 0.07
CA TYR A 43 -2.99 6.50 -0.70
C TYR A 43 -2.57 6.49 -2.18
N ASP A 44 -2.42 5.29 -2.75
CA ASP A 44 -2.29 5.06 -4.19
C ASP A 44 -3.53 4.30 -4.67
N ILE A 45 -3.84 4.34 -5.97
CA ILE A 45 -4.93 3.50 -6.50
C ILE A 45 -4.58 2.01 -6.42
N ARG A 46 -3.28 1.66 -6.37
CA ARG A 46 -2.79 0.28 -6.37
C ARG A 46 -2.42 -0.25 -4.99
N ALA A 47 -2.09 0.63 -4.04
CA ALA A 47 -1.67 0.28 -2.68
C ALA A 47 -1.88 1.45 -1.71
N ALA A 48 -2.24 1.15 -0.47
CA ALA A 48 -2.20 2.09 0.63
C ALA A 48 -1.01 1.77 1.52
N LEU A 49 -0.28 2.79 1.96
CA LEU A 49 0.88 2.68 2.84
C LEU A 49 0.70 3.57 4.06
N MET A 50 1.17 3.12 5.20
CA MET A 50 1.36 3.97 6.35
C MET A 50 2.57 3.51 7.18
N GLN A 51 3.17 4.47 7.88
CA GLN A 51 4.18 4.22 8.90
C GLN A 51 3.65 4.74 10.24
N LYS A 52 3.76 3.89 11.25
CA LYS A 52 3.29 4.20 12.61
C LYS A 52 4.08 3.40 13.62
N ASP A 53 4.62 4.06 14.64
CA ASP A 53 5.33 3.42 15.75
C ASP A 53 6.51 2.56 15.27
N GLY A 54 7.23 3.02 14.23
CA GLY A 54 8.33 2.26 13.60
C GLY A 54 7.90 1.05 12.76
N LEU A 55 6.59 0.83 12.57
CA LEU A 55 6.04 -0.20 11.70
C LEU A 55 5.63 0.40 10.36
N LEU A 56 6.00 -0.26 9.28
CA LEU A 56 5.49 -0.04 7.93
C LEU A 56 4.32 -0.99 7.69
N ILE A 57 3.14 -0.44 7.41
CA ILE A 57 1.90 -1.17 7.18
C ILE A 57 1.40 -0.84 5.78
N TRP A 58 1.02 -1.85 5.00
CA TRP A 58 0.49 -1.65 3.66
C TRP A 58 -0.56 -2.66 3.28
N GLY A 59 -1.37 -2.33 2.27
CA GLY A 59 -2.36 -3.24 1.72
C GLY A 59 -3.03 -2.69 0.46
N THR A 60 -4.03 -3.40 -0.04
CA THR A 60 -4.76 -3.02 -1.25
C THR A 60 -6.00 -2.19 -0.88
N PRO A 61 -6.13 -0.96 -1.39
CA PRO A 61 -7.32 -0.14 -1.11
C PRO A 61 -8.55 -0.74 -1.78
N SER A 62 -9.64 -0.87 -1.01
CA SER A 62 -10.93 -1.37 -1.46
C SER A 62 -12.07 -0.52 -0.93
N ARG A 63 -13.28 -0.75 -1.45
CA ARG A 63 -14.49 -0.02 -1.03
C ARG A 63 -14.86 -0.28 0.44
N SER A 64 -14.45 -1.43 0.96
CA SER A 64 -14.71 -1.85 2.34
C SER A 64 -13.54 -1.54 3.29
N GLY A 65 -12.53 -0.79 2.85
CA GLY A 65 -11.31 -0.51 3.60
C GLY A 65 -10.05 -1.08 2.93
N ILE A 66 -8.97 -1.20 3.69
CA ILE A 66 -7.71 -1.76 3.18
C ILE A 66 -7.72 -3.28 3.37
N LEU A 67 -7.48 -4.03 2.29
CA LEU A 67 -7.40 -5.49 2.27
C LEU A 67 -5.93 -5.94 2.22
N ASP A 68 -5.70 -7.23 2.48
CA ASP A 68 -4.37 -7.86 2.39
C ASP A 68 -3.29 -7.11 3.17
N ILE A 69 -3.67 -6.65 4.37
CA ILE A 69 -2.81 -5.84 5.23
C ILE A 69 -1.58 -6.66 5.63
N GLN A 70 -0.42 -6.11 5.33
CA GLN A 70 0.88 -6.62 5.74
C GLN A 70 1.57 -5.58 6.62
N THR A 71 2.46 -6.04 7.47
CA THR A 71 3.18 -5.21 8.42
C THR A 71 4.63 -5.67 8.52
N LEU A 72 5.54 -4.71 8.53
CA LEU A 72 6.98 -4.92 8.63
C LEU A 72 7.58 -3.88 9.56
N SER A 73 8.51 -4.29 10.41
CA SER A 73 9.30 -3.32 11.18
C SER A 73 10.27 -2.58 10.26
N VAL A 74 10.28 -1.25 10.32
CA VAL A 74 11.20 -0.43 9.51
C VAL A 74 12.66 -0.75 9.84
N THR A 75 12.96 -1.05 11.11
CA THR A 75 14.31 -1.46 11.55
C THR A 75 14.75 -2.81 10.97
N SER A 76 13.81 -3.67 10.55
CA SER A 76 14.13 -4.98 9.95
C SER A 76 14.39 -4.90 8.43
N ILE A 77 14.32 -3.71 7.85
CA ILE A 77 14.59 -3.50 6.43
C ILE A 77 16.11 -3.35 6.24
N ASP A 78 16.71 -4.22 5.42
CA ASP A 78 18.13 -4.14 5.07
C ASP A 78 18.35 -3.21 3.87
N ARG A 79 17.48 -3.31 2.86
CA ARG A 79 17.60 -2.51 1.63
C ARG A 79 16.25 -2.02 1.14
N VAL A 80 16.25 -0.76 0.74
CA VAL A 80 15.14 -0.08 0.07
C VAL A 80 15.58 0.35 -1.33
N SER A 81 14.82 -0.05 -2.36
CA SER A 81 15.03 0.36 -3.75
C SER A 81 13.72 0.67 -4.44
N VAL A 82 13.78 1.47 -5.51
CA VAL A 82 12.62 1.72 -6.39
C VAL A 82 12.92 1.06 -7.73
N THR A 83 11.95 0.33 -8.25
CA THR A 83 11.99 -0.24 -9.59
C THR A 83 10.99 0.49 -10.48
N VAL A 84 11.42 0.78 -11.70
CA VAL A 84 10.58 1.32 -12.78
C VAL A 84 10.72 0.39 -13.97
N ASP A 85 9.60 -0.12 -14.48
CA ASP A 85 9.55 -1.10 -15.56
C ASP A 85 10.47 -2.32 -15.30
N HIS A 86 10.45 -2.79 -14.04
CA HIS A 86 11.25 -3.92 -13.52
C HIS A 86 12.76 -3.69 -13.45
N GLN A 87 13.21 -2.43 -13.61
CA GLN A 87 14.61 -2.06 -13.48
C GLN A 87 14.82 -1.16 -12.25
N THR A 88 15.80 -1.50 -11.40
CA THR A 88 16.19 -0.67 -10.27
C THR A 88 16.75 0.65 -10.76
N ILE A 89 16.20 1.76 -10.25
CA ILE A 89 16.59 3.12 -10.64
C ILE A 89 17.52 3.76 -9.59
N ASP A 90 18.35 4.69 -10.04
CA ASP A 90 19.05 5.61 -9.15
C ASP A 90 18.08 6.68 -8.64
N LEU A 91 18.00 6.83 -7.32
CA LEU A 91 17.12 7.81 -6.67
C LEU A 91 17.57 9.25 -6.94
N ALA A 92 18.85 9.49 -7.23
CA ALA A 92 19.39 10.82 -7.52
C ALA A 92 19.09 11.29 -8.96
N HIS A 93 18.92 10.35 -9.89
CA HIS A 93 18.67 10.63 -11.31
C HIS A 93 17.51 9.78 -11.82
N PRO A 94 16.27 10.08 -11.41
CA PRO A 94 15.12 9.27 -11.77
C PRO A 94 14.73 9.44 -13.24
N PRO A 95 14.19 8.39 -13.88
CA PRO A 95 13.60 8.50 -15.20
C PRO A 95 12.33 9.37 -15.14
N GLU A 96 12.06 10.14 -16.20
CA GLU A 96 10.86 10.99 -16.25
C GLU A 96 9.56 10.20 -16.44
N GLN A 97 9.63 8.96 -16.94
CA GLN A 97 8.48 8.15 -17.29
C GLN A 97 8.70 6.67 -16.95
N GLY A 98 7.59 5.96 -16.72
CA GLY A 98 7.55 4.52 -16.48
C GLY A 98 6.15 4.05 -16.14
N LYS A 99 5.83 2.79 -16.41
CA LYS A 99 4.46 2.24 -16.23
C LYS A 99 4.34 1.35 -15.00
N ALA A 100 5.35 0.52 -14.73
CA ALA A 100 5.36 -0.39 -13.60
C ALA A 100 6.34 0.13 -12.54
N ILE A 101 5.82 0.90 -11.58
CA ILE A 101 6.63 1.50 -10.52
C ILE A 101 6.37 0.71 -9.24
N ALA A 102 7.43 0.29 -8.55
CA ALA A 102 7.31 -0.39 -7.28
C ALA A 102 8.44 0.01 -6.31
N LEU A 103 8.10 0.00 -5.02
CA LEU A 103 9.05 0.05 -3.93
C LEU A 103 9.39 -1.38 -3.53
N GLU A 104 10.66 -1.73 -3.58
CA GLU A 104 11.17 -3.04 -3.19
C GLU A 104 11.90 -2.95 -1.85
N LEU A 105 11.48 -3.81 -0.92
CA LEU A 105 12.07 -3.95 0.40
C LEU A 105 12.71 -5.34 0.51
N THR A 106 14.00 -5.36 0.85
CA THR A 106 14.70 -6.59 1.20
C THR A 106 14.89 -6.62 2.70
N THR A 107 14.41 -7.69 3.34
CA THR A 107 14.69 -7.99 4.73
C THR A 107 15.84 -8.99 4.78
N PRO A 108 16.78 -8.87 5.73
CA PRO A 108 17.72 -9.96 5.95
C PRO A 108 16.86 -11.13 6.43
N ALA A 109 16.84 -12.23 5.68
CA ALA A 109 16.11 -13.41 6.11
C ALA A 109 16.65 -13.80 7.49
N LEU A 110 15.91 -13.49 8.56
CA LEU A 110 16.11 -14.21 9.80
C LEU A 110 15.79 -15.63 9.41
N THR A 111 16.86 -16.41 9.31
CA THR A 111 16.78 -17.86 9.28
C THR A 111 16.04 -18.19 10.56
N SER A 112 14.73 -18.37 10.49
CA SER A 112 13.98 -19.02 11.54
C SER A 112 14.52 -20.43 11.56
N THR A 113 15.63 -20.62 12.27
CA THR A 113 16.10 -21.91 12.74
C THR A 113 15.01 -22.37 13.70
N VAL A 114 13.94 -22.94 13.13
CA VAL A 114 13.02 -23.78 13.86
C VAL A 114 13.88 -24.91 14.39
N SER A 115 14.24 -24.80 15.67
CA SER A 115 14.81 -25.90 16.42
C SER A 115 13.86 -27.09 16.25
N THR A 116 14.41 -28.12 15.64
CA THR A 116 13.77 -29.38 15.34
C THR A 116 13.20 -30.00 16.61
N SER A 117 11.88 -30.12 16.70
CA SER A 117 11.24 -31.16 17.51
C SER A 117 10.16 -31.83 16.66
N THR A 118 10.64 -32.83 15.92
CA THR A 118 10.03 -34.09 15.48
C THR A 118 8.50 -34.17 15.26
N SER A 119 8.17 -34.75 14.10
CA SER A 119 6.96 -35.54 13.75
C SER A 119 5.82 -34.86 12.96
N THR A 120 5.87 -35.14 11.65
CA THR A 120 4.76 -35.58 10.78
C THR A 120 3.71 -34.56 10.32
N THR A 121 3.94 -33.98 9.13
CA THR A 121 3.08 -33.99 7.92
C THR A 121 3.49 -32.81 7.00
N PRO A 122 3.83 -32.99 5.71
CA PRO A 122 4.25 -31.89 4.86
C PRO A 122 3.00 -31.19 4.29
N THR A 123 2.52 -30.15 4.97
CA THR A 123 1.63 -29.15 4.35
C THR A 123 2.52 -28.00 3.92
N ALA A 124 2.65 -27.81 2.61
CA ALA A 124 3.54 -26.84 1.98
C ALA A 124 3.27 -25.40 2.45
N SER A 125 4.02 -24.95 3.46
CA SER A 125 4.23 -23.56 3.79
C SER A 125 5.35 -23.03 2.88
N THR A 126 4.96 -22.42 1.76
CA THR A 126 5.86 -21.75 0.82
C THR A 126 6.55 -20.57 1.52
N THR A 127 7.73 -20.82 2.06
CA THR A 127 8.65 -19.77 2.54
C THR A 127 9.41 -19.27 1.32
N GLN A 128 8.85 -18.29 0.63
CA GLN A 128 9.52 -17.62 -0.47
C GLN A 128 10.04 -16.28 0.05
N SER A 129 11.35 -16.20 0.25
CA SER A 129 12.09 -14.95 0.48
C SER A 129 12.13 -14.13 -0.80
N SER A 130 10.95 -13.76 -1.31
CA SER A 130 10.81 -12.82 -2.42
C SER A 130 10.90 -11.40 -1.87
N PRO A 131 11.57 -10.47 -2.57
CA PRO A 131 11.56 -9.06 -2.19
C PRO A 131 10.10 -8.58 -2.08
N ILE A 132 9.80 -7.87 -1.00
CA ILE A 132 8.46 -7.30 -0.79
C ILE A 132 8.32 -6.17 -1.81
N SER A 133 7.38 -6.29 -2.73
CA SER A 133 7.13 -5.32 -3.78
C SER A 133 5.81 -4.59 -3.53
N ILE A 134 5.88 -3.27 -3.40
CA ILE A 134 4.72 -2.42 -3.16
C ILE A 134 4.52 -1.51 -4.38
N PRO A 135 3.38 -1.57 -5.09
CA PRO A 135 3.18 -0.82 -6.32
C PRO A 135 2.87 0.67 -6.08
N PHE A 136 3.33 1.51 -7.01
CA PHE A 136 3.12 2.96 -7.05
C PHE A 136 2.59 3.37 -8.45
N THR A 137 1.79 4.43 -8.52
CA THR A 137 1.48 5.09 -9.80
C THR A 137 2.38 6.27 -10.12
N ASP A 138 3.11 6.79 -9.13
CA ASP A 138 3.95 7.99 -9.26
C ASP A 138 5.40 7.71 -8.83
N ILE A 139 6.35 8.03 -9.71
CA ILE A 139 7.79 7.77 -9.53
C ILE A 139 8.33 8.65 -8.40
N SER A 140 8.00 9.94 -8.40
CA SER A 140 8.49 10.90 -7.40
C SER A 140 8.05 10.51 -6.00
N LEU A 141 6.81 10.06 -5.86
CA LEU A 141 6.26 9.59 -4.60
C LEU A 141 6.93 8.27 -4.15
N ALA A 142 7.23 7.35 -5.06
CA ALA A 142 8.00 6.14 -4.74
C ALA A 142 9.39 6.48 -4.20
N ILE A 143 10.05 7.45 -4.84
CA ILE A 143 11.37 7.93 -4.44
C ILE A 143 11.33 8.64 -3.09
N GLN A 144 10.35 9.50 -2.83
CA GLN A 144 10.17 10.15 -1.53
C GLN A 144 10.03 9.13 -0.40
N TRP A 145 9.21 8.10 -0.60
CA TRP A 145 9.06 7.00 0.37
C TRP A 145 10.35 6.20 0.54
N ALA A 146 11.06 5.90 -0.55
CA ALA A 146 12.32 5.20 -0.48
C ALA A 146 13.38 5.98 0.30
N MET A 147 13.48 7.29 0.06
CA MET A 147 14.39 8.17 0.79
C MET A 147 14.03 8.25 2.28
N ALA A 148 12.75 8.41 2.60
CA ALA A 148 12.30 8.49 3.99
C ALA A 148 12.58 7.19 4.75
N LEU A 149 12.30 6.02 4.15
CA LEU A 149 12.61 4.73 4.77
C LEU A 149 14.12 4.51 4.93
N LYS A 150 14.93 4.90 3.94
CA LYS A 150 16.40 4.83 4.07
C LYS A 150 16.92 5.65 5.24
N HIS A 151 16.36 6.84 5.43
CA HIS A 151 16.71 7.71 6.55
C HIS A 151 16.35 7.05 7.89
N ASP A 152 15.13 6.51 8.00
CA ASP A 152 14.64 5.85 9.22
C ASP A 152 15.44 4.58 9.55
N CYS A 153 15.84 3.78 8.55
CA CYS A 153 16.69 2.59 8.75
C CYS A 153 18.09 2.96 9.25
N SER A 154 18.65 4.08 8.78
CA SER A 154 20.02 4.51 9.13
C SER A 154 20.10 5.14 10.53
N CYS A 155 18.99 5.68 11.05
CA CYS A 155 18.96 6.34 12.35
C CYS A 155 18.80 5.34 13.53
N SER A 156 18.45 4.09 13.23
CA SER A 156 18.26 3.03 14.23
C SER A 156 19.53 2.22 14.55
N GLN A 157 20.69 2.64 14.02
CA GLN A 157 21.99 1.97 14.20
C GLN A 157 22.89 2.68 15.21
#